data_AF-A0A8H9IWE4-F1
#
_entry.id   AF-A0A8H9IWE4-F1
#
_cell.length_a   1.000
_cell.length_b   1.000
_cell.length_c   1.000
_cell.angle_alpha   90.00
_cell.angle_beta   90.00
_cell.angle_gamma   90.00
#
_symmetry.space_group_name_H-M   'P 1'
#
loop_
_entity.id
_entity.type
_entity.pdbx_description
1 polymer ?
#
loop_
_entity_poly.entity_id
_entity_poly.type
_entity_poly.pdbx_seq_one_letter_code
_entity_poly.pdbx_strand_id
1 'polypeptide(L)'
;MSESSPESPAGRPRRSLLPVAVTGAALLAAAAVAIVLAVPAGDPATAAGAPVIPLAGHQVCADELVVDVLTDDEMARIAGVVHLDPRARKVYTETRTEAYQRFQQIFADQPDLIAGARPEALPASVTITATDGTDLHAWATELTKTFPSATSVRPLIRAEVEPAMAARYGTEGLRPCPPSGEWNG
;
A
#
# COMPACT_ATOMS: atom_id res chain seq x y z
N MET A 1 1.38 59.65 -3.62
CA MET A 1 1.66 59.69 -5.06
C MET A 1 0.69 58.73 -5.70
N SER A 2 -0.27 59.32 -6.39
CA SER A 2 -1.42 58.67 -7.01
C SER A 2 -1.08 58.45 -8.47
N GLU A 3 -1.35 57.27 -9.00
CA GLU A 3 -1.49 57.10 -10.44
C GLU A 3 -2.72 56.23 -10.72
N SER A 4 -3.81 56.93 -11.01
CA SER A 4 -5.04 56.39 -11.58
C SER A 4 -4.90 56.47 -13.10
N SER A 5 -5.01 55.34 -13.79
CA SER A 5 -5.09 55.33 -15.26
C SER A 5 -6.54 55.56 -15.74
N PRO A 6 -6.74 56.31 -16.83
CA PRO A 6 -8.03 56.84 -17.24
C PRO A 6 -8.81 55.97 -18.24
N GLU A 7 -10.10 56.25 -18.17
CA GLU A 7 -11.23 56.03 -19.07
C GLU A 7 -10.93 56.20 -20.58
N SER A 8 -11.58 55.38 -21.42
CA SER A 8 -12.06 55.90 -22.71
C SER A 8 -13.33 55.17 -23.22
N PRO A 9 -14.41 55.92 -23.54
CA PRO A 9 -15.69 55.42 -24.01
C PRO A 9 -15.94 55.69 -25.50
N ALA A 10 -16.79 54.86 -26.15
CA ALA A 10 -17.60 55.20 -27.34
C ALA A 10 -18.49 53.99 -27.64
N GLY A 11 -19.79 54.05 -27.92
CA GLY A 11 -20.64 55.16 -28.33
C GLY A 11 -21.30 54.86 -29.68
N ARG A 12 -22.53 54.29 -29.62
CA ARG A 12 -23.63 54.30 -30.64
C ARG A 12 -23.48 53.46 -31.93
N PRO A 13 -24.56 53.28 -32.75
CA PRO A 13 -26.02 53.33 -32.50
C PRO A 13 -26.82 52.13 -33.10
N ARG A 14 -28.11 52.08 -32.72
CA ARG A 14 -29.20 51.26 -33.32
C ARG A 14 -29.29 51.37 -34.85
N ARG A 15 -29.64 50.26 -35.53
CA ARG A 15 -30.56 50.26 -36.69
C ARG A 15 -31.20 48.88 -36.90
N SER A 16 -32.48 48.94 -37.24
CA SER A 16 -33.45 47.86 -37.36
C SER A 16 -33.67 47.41 -38.81
N LEU A 17 -34.32 46.25 -38.94
CA LEU A 17 -35.22 45.77 -40.00
C LEU A 17 -34.69 44.78 -41.07
N LEU A 18 -35.25 43.58 -40.94
CA LEU A 18 -35.93 42.74 -41.96
C LEU A 18 -35.10 41.75 -42.83
N PRO A 19 -35.75 40.65 -43.27
CA PRO A 19 -35.16 39.33 -43.42
C PRO A 19 -34.85 39.00 -44.89
N VAL A 20 -33.92 38.09 -45.10
CA VAL A 20 -33.81 37.35 -46.35
C VAL A 20 -33.85 35.87 -46.02
N ALA A 21 -34.99 35.26 -46.33
CA ALA A 21 -35.14 33.83 -46.39
C ALA A 21 -34.30 33.31 -47.58
N VAL A 22 -33.37 32.40 -47.32
CA VAL A 22 -32.84 31.50 -48.33
C VAL A 22 -33.03 30.08 -47.80
N THR A 23 -34.03 29.42 -48.34
CA THR A 23 -34.25 27.98 -48.27
C THR A 23 -33.03 27.25 -48.83
N GLY A 24 -32.29 26.58 -47.95
CA GLY A 24 -31.26 25.62 -48.29
C GLY A 24 -31.53 24.32 -47.54
N ALA A 25 -32.24 23.40 -48.17
CA ALA A 25 -32.40 22.04 -47.69
C ALA A 25 -31.04 21.33 -47.76
N ALA A 26 -30.46 21.01 -46.61
CA ALA A 26 -29.37 20.04 -46.49
C ALA A 26 -29.74 19.05 -45.38
N LEU A 27 -30.34 17.95 -45.80
CA LEU A 27 -30.50 16.74 -45.00
C LEU A 27 -29.10 16.19 -44.67
N LEU A 28 -28.58 16.52 -43.48
CA LEU A 28 -27.48 15.78 -42.88
C LEU A 28 -28.08 14.79 -41.90
N ALA A 29 -28.39 13.60 -42.41
CA ALA A 29 -28.62 12.41 -41.58
C ALA A 29 -27.28 12.06 -40.91
N ALA A 30 -27.05 12.58 -39.71
CA ALA A 30 -25.98 12.11 -38.85
C ALA A 30 -26.37 10.73 -38.32
N ALA A 31 -26.01 9.68 -39.06
CA ALA A 31 -26.00 8.33 -38.56
C ALA A 31 -24.89 8.25 -37.48
N ALA A 32 -25.27 8.51 -36.23
CA ALA A 32 -24.43 8.22 -35.08
C ALA A 32 -24.30 6.70 -34.97
N VAL A 33 -23.27 6.14 -35.60
CA VAL A 33 -22.86 4.76 -35.37
C VAL A 33 -22.30 4.72 -33.95
N ALA A 34 -23.16 4.40 -32.99
CA ALA A 34 -22.75 4.01 -31.66
C ALA A 34 -22.03 2.67 -31.78
N ILE A 35 -20.71 2.73 -31.93
CA ILE A 35 -19.85 1.55 -31.74
C ILE A 35 -19.94 1.22 -30.25
N VAL A 36 -20.90 0.39 -29.89
CA VAL A 36 -20.90 -0.32 -28.61
C VAL A 36 -19.74 -1.31 -28.72
N LEU A 37 -18.55 -0.86 -28.34
CA LEU A 37 -17.49 -1.79 -27.96
C LEU A 37 -18.07 -2.58 -26.80
N ALA A 38 -18.52 -3.80 -27.08
CA ALA A 38 -18.75 -4.82 -26.08
C ALA A 38 -17.38 -5.11 -25.44
N VAL A 39 -17.01 -4.27 -24.48
CA VAL A 39 -16.02 -4.62 -23.47
C VAL A 39 -16.66 -5.81 -22.77
N PRO A 40 -16.10 -7.04 -22.86
CA PRO A 40 -16.60 -8.11 -22.03
C PRO A 40 -16.49 -7.56 -20.60
N ALA A 41 -17.63 -7.47 -19.91
CA ALA A 41 -17.65 -7.29 -18.49
C ALA A 41 -16.94 -8.52 -17.92
N GLY A 42 -15.61 -8.42 -17.80
CA GLY A 42 -14.84 -9.35 -16.99
C GLY A 42 -15.52 -9.36 -15.64
N ASP A 43 -15.78 -10.56 -15.13
CA ASP A 43 -16.49 -10.74 -13.88
C ASP A 43 -15.97 -9.72 -12.84
N PRO A 44 -16.84 -8.94 -12.18
CA PRO A 44 -16.45 -8.06 -11.07
C PRO A 44 -15.96 -8.85 -9.83
N ALA A 45 -15.76 -10.17 -9.98
CA ALA A 45 -14.88 -11.03 -9.19
C ALA A 45 -13.40 -10.59 -9.31
N THR A 46 -13.17 -9.31 -9.03
CA THR A 46 -12.28 -8.86 -7.97
C THR A 46 -10.84 -9.32 -8.15
N ALA A 47 -10.00 -8.40 -8.62
CA ALA A 47 -8.62 -8.28 -8.14
C ALA A 47 -8.67 -8.02 -6.62
N ALA A 48 -9.10 -9.01 -5.84
CA ALA A 48 -9.05 -8.97 -4.40
C ALA A 48 -7.57 -9.07 -4.06
N GLY A 49 -6.99 -7.95 -3.64
CA GLY A 49 -5.64 -7.94 -3.11
C GLY A 49 -5.48 -8.92 -1.95
N ALA A 50 -4.25 -9.15 -1.54
CA ALA A 50 -3.95 -9.89 -0.31
C ALA A 50 -4.77 -9.33 0.87
N PRO A 51 -5.21 -10.20 1.80
CA PRO A 51 -5.87 -9.74 3.02
C PRO A 51 -4.88 -8.91 3.85
N VAL A 52 -5.37 -7.81 4.41
CA VAL A 52 -4.68 -7.00 5.42
C VAL A 52 -5.20 -7.40 6.79
N ILE A 53 -4.30 -7.87 7.67
CA ILE A 53 -4.65 -8.51 8.94
C ILE A 53 -3.81 -7.86 10.07
N PRO A 54 -4.37 -7.55 11.24
CA PRO A 54 -3.54 -7.19 12.40
C PRO A 54 -2.55 -8.31 12.73
N LEU A 55 -1.29 -7.98 13.02
CA LEU A 55 -0.29 -8.99 13.41
C LEU A 55 -0.60 -9.58 14.80
N ALA A 56 -1.32 -8.85 15.65
CA ALA A 56 -1.68 -9.29 16.98
C ALA A 56 -2.39 -10.65 16.96
N GLY A 57 -1.83 -11.63 17.67
CA GLY A 57 -2.35 -13.01 17.73
C GLY A 57 -1.79 -13.95 16.65
N HIS A 58 -1.03 -13.43 15.68
CA HIS A 58 -0.41 -14.20 14.61
C HIS A 58 1.09 -14.39 14.86
N GLN A 59 1.61 -15.57 14.52
CA GLN A 59 3.04 -15.85 14.54
C GLN A 59 3.50 -16.26 13.15
N VAL A 60 3.97 -15.28 12.37
CA VAL A 60 4.42 -15.52 10.99
C VAL A 60 5.78 -16.23 11.03
N CYS A 61 5.91 -17.32 10.26
CA CYS A 61 7.15 -18.07 10.11
C CYS A 61 7.54 -18.27 8.64
N ALA A 62 6.65 -17.92 7.70
CA ALA A 62 6.94 -17.93 6.26
C ALA A 62 8.09 -16.98 5.93
N ASP A 63 8.68 -17.15 4.74
CA ASP A 63 9.62 -16.16 4.25
C ASP A 63 8.84 -14.86 3.98
N GLU A 64 9.35 -13.74 4.47
CA GLU A 64 8.60 -12.49 4.57
C GLU A 64 9.45 -11.25 4.31
N LEU A 65 8.78 -10.16 3.94
CA LEU A 65 9.34 -8.81 3.97
C LEU A 65 8.80 -8.08 5.20
N VAL A 66 9.67 -7.40 5.93
CA VAL A 66 9.28 -6.51 7.02
C VAL A 66 9.64 -5.07 6.64
N VAL A 67 8.62 -4.22 6.59
CA VAL A 67 8.76 -2.78 6.35
C VAL A 67 8.53 -2.05 7.66
N ASP A 68 9.57 -1.44 8.21
CA ASP A 68 9.46 -0.63 9.44
C ASP A 68 9.25 0.84 9.08
N VAL A 69 8.32 1.49 9.79
CA VAL A 69 7.99 2.91 9.60
C VAL A 69 7.82 3.62 10.94
N LEU A 70 7.85 4.95 10.90
CA LEU A 70 7.80 5.77 12.10
C LEU A 70 6.38 5.96 12.66
N THR A 71 5.35 5.82 11.83
CA THR A 71 3.96 6.16 12.18
C THR A 71 2.96 5.10 11.74
N ASP A 72 1.88 4.95 12.51
CA ASP A 72 0.79 4.02 12.17
C ASP A 72 0.08 4.42 10.87
N ASP A 73 -0.06 5.74 10.60
CA ASP A 73 -0.65 6.23 9.34
C ASP A 73 0.18 5.83 8.12
N GLU A 74 1.51 5.84 8.23
CA GLU A 74 2.39 5.40 7.15
C GLU A 74 2.30 3.89 6.94
N MET A 75 2.27 3.11 8.03
CA MET A 75 2.06 1.67 7.99
C MET A 75 0.75 1.33 7.28
N ALA A 76 -0.36 2.00 7.62
CA ALA A 76 -1.65 1.81 6.98
C ALA A 76 -1.63 2.16 5.49
N ARG A 77 -0.95 3.25 5.10
CA ARG A 77 -0.78 3.62 3.68
C ARG A 77 0.02 2.57 2.90
N ILE A 78 1.15 2.11 3.45
CA ILE A 78 1.98 1.09 2.80
C ILE A 78 1.20 -0.22 2.66
N ALA A 79 0.51 -0.67 3.71
CA ALA A 79 -0.33 -1.86 3.65
C ALA A 79 -1.42 -1.74 2.55
N GLY A 80 -2.08 -0.58 2.46
CA GLY A 80 -3.07 -0.27 1.42
C GLY A 80 -2.53 -0.26 -0.02
N VAL A 81 -1.23 -0.11 -0.21
CA VAL A 81 -0.59 -0.24 -1.53
C VAL A 81 -0.12 -1.66 -1.77
N VAL A 82 0.63 -2.23 -0.83
CA VAL A 82 1.29 -3.53 -1.00
C VAL A 82 0.28 -4.67 -1.12
N HIS A 83 -0.88 -4.57 -0.47
CA HIS A 83 -1.88 -5.64 -0.58
C HIS A 83 -2.42 -5.82 -2.00
N LEU A 84 -2.27 -4.81 -2.87
CA LEU A 84 -2.64 -4.91 -4.29
C LEU A 84 -1.53 -5.51 -5.17
N ASP A 85 -0.31 -5.69 -4.65
CA ASP A 85 0.78 -6.34 -5.40
C ASP A 85 0.50 -7.85 -5.51
N PRO A 86 0.48 -8.44 -6.72
CA PRO A 86 0.18 -9.86 -6.91
C PRO A 86 1.23 -10.81 -6.29
N ARG A 87 2.39 -10.29 -5.88
CA ARG A 87 3.40 -11.05 -5.12
C ARG A 87 3.03 -11.17 -3.64
N ALA A 88 2.14 -10.32 -3.12
CA ALA A 88 1.68 -10.39 -1.75
C ALA A 88 0.66 -11.53 -1.59
N ARG A 89 0.90 -12.43 -0.63
CA ARG A 89 -0.05 -13.48 -0.25
C ARG A 89 -0.89 -13.06 0.95
N LYS A 90 -0.26 -12.48 1.98
CA LYS A 90 -0.89 -11.87 3.16
C LYS A 90 -0.08 -10.66 3.59
N VAL A 91 -0.76 -9.62 4.04
CA VAL A 91 -0.18 -8.40 4.59
C VAL A 91 -0.60 -8.27 6.04
N TYR A 92 0.36 -8.22 6.95
CA TYR A 92 0.12 -8.00 8.37
C TYR A 92 0.52 -6.59 8.75
N THR A 93 -0.26 -5.98 9.62
CA THR A 93 -0.01 -4.65 10.16
C THR A 93 0.23 -4.73 11.66
N GLU A 94 1.26 -4.06 12.14
CA GLU A 94 1.51 -3.88 13.57
C GLU A 94 1.67 -2.39 13.86
N THR A 95 0.75 -1.84 14.64
CA THR A 95 0.86 -0.48 15.17
C THR A 95 1.97 -0.40 16.23
N ARG A 96 2.45 0.80 16.53
CA ARG A 96 3.44 1.00 17.61
C ARG A 96 2.96 0.50 18.97
N THR A 97 1.66 0.64 19.22
CA THR A 97 1.06 0.18 20.48
C THR A 97 1.03 -1.34 20.54
N GLU A 98 0.66 -2.02 19.45
CA GLU A 98 0.71 -3.49 19.36
C GLU A 98 2.15 -4.01 19.48
N ALA A 99 3.11 -3.36 18.81
CA ALA A 99 4.54 -3.69 18.92
C ALA A 99 5.03 -3.59 20.37
N TYR A 100 4.62 -2.54 21.11
CA TYR A 100 4.96 -2.39 22.52
C TYR A 100 4.30 -3.44 23.41
N GLN A 101 3.04 -3.78 23.17
CA GLN A 101 2.37 -4.86 23.89
C GLN A 101 3.07 -6.21 23.65
N ARG A 102 3.42 -6.52 22.40
CA ARG A 102 4.17 -7.74 22.07
C ARG A 102 5.55 -7.73 22.71
N PHE A 103 6.24 -6.59 22.72
CA PHE A 103 7.53 -6.44 23.41
C PHE A 103 7.39 -6.76 24.91
N GLN A 104 6.38 -6.23 25.59
CA GLN A 104 6.13 -6.53 27.01
C GLN A 104 5.88 -8.03 27.25
N GLN A 105 5.21 -8.72 26.34
CA GLN A 105 4.97 -10.16 26.43
C GLN A 105 6.26 -10.96 26.25
N ILE A 106 7.07 -10.64 25.24
CA ILE A 106 8.34 -11.33 24.94
C ILE A 106 9.32 -11.18 26.12
N PHE A 107 9.35 -10.01 26.74
CA PHE A 107 10.30 -9.68 27.82
C PHE A 107 9.65 -9.69 29.20
N ALA A 108 8.54 -10.42 29.38
CA ALA A 108 7.79 -10.47 30.64
C ALA A 108 8.67 -10.88 31.84
N ASP A 109 9.64 -11.76 31.62
CA ASP A 109 10.58 -12.23 32.64
C ASP A 109 11.79 -11.29 32.86
N GLN A 110 11.84 -10.17 32.15
CA GLN A 110 12.93 -9.19 32.18
C GLN A 110 12.39 -7.77 32.49
N PRO A 111 11.89 -7.53 33.72
CA PRO A 111 11.20 -6.29 34.07
C PRO A 111 12.07 -5.04 33.91
N ASP A 112 13.38 -5.15 34.12
CA ASP A 112 14.32 -4.03 33.91
C ASP A 112 14.38 -3.58 32.44
N LEU A 113 14.26 -4.52 31.48
CA LEU A 113 14.18 -4.18 30.05
C LEU A 113 12.86 -3.49 29.72
N ILE A 114 11.76 -3.95 30.32
CA ILE A 114 10.44 -3.31 30.13
C ILE A 114 10.44 -1.88 30.69
N ALA A 115 11.01 -1.68 31.88
CA ALA A 115 11.07 -0.38 32.53
C ALA A 115 11.90 0.65 31.74
N GLY A 116 12.93 0.19 31.03
CA GLY A 116 13.77 1.03 30.18
C GLY A 116 13.19 1.33 28.79
N ALA A 117 12.22 0.54 28.33
CA ALA A 117 11.64 0.67 27.00
C ALA A 117 10.59 1.78 26.93
N ARG A 118 10.64 2.56 25.84
CA ARG A 118 9.61 3.55 25.51
C ARG A 118 8.75 3.02 24.36
N PRO A 119 7.41 3.11 24.41
CA PRO A 119 6.55 2.70 23.30
C PRO A 119 6.96 3.36 21.98
N GLU A 120 7.44 4.61 22.06
CA GLU A 120 7.82 5.38 20.88
C GLU A 120 9.11 4.86 20.21
N ALA A 121 9.92 4.07 20.91
CA ALA A 121 11.14 3.49 20.36
C ALA A 121 10.88 2.27 19.46
N LEU A 122 9.66 1.73 19.47
CA LEU A 122 9.26 0.61 18.63
C LEU A 122 8.56 1.16 17.37
N PRO A 123 9.02 0.75 16.17
CA PRO A 123 8.39 1.18 14.92
C PRO A 123 7.03 0.49 14.74
N ALA A 124 6.15 1.13 13.96
CA ALA A 124 5.06 0.39 13.32
C ALA A 124 5.65 -0.43 12.18
N SER A 125 5.02 -1.54 11.82
CA SER A 125 5.52 -2.39 10.75
C SER A 125 4.44 -2.96 9.85
N VAL A 126 4.84 -3.25 8.61
CA VAL A 126 4.08 -4.08 7.66
C VAL A 126 4.89 -5.34 7.39
N THR A 127 4.34 -6.50 7.75
CA THR A 127 4.94 -7.81 7.44
C THR A 127 4.22 -8.43 6.25
N ILE A 128 4.94 -8.86 5.23
CA ILE A 128 4.37 -9.32 3.97
C ILE A 128 4.86 -10.73 3.70
N THR A 129 3.96 -11.70 3.66
CA THR A 129 4.30 -13.02 3.14
C THR A 129 4.11 -13.03 1.64
N ALA A 130 5.07 -13.58 0.91
CA ALA A 130 5.02 -13.61 -0.54
C ALA A 130 4.36 -14.89 -1.08
N THR A 131 3.93 -14.83 -2.33
CA THR A 131 3.60 -16.02 -3.12
C THR A 131 4.87 -16.79 -3.48
N ASP A 132 4.73 -18.10 -3.71
CA ASP A 132 5.86 -18.99 -3.96
C ASP A 132 6.68 -18.55 -5.19
N GLY A 133 8.00 -18.64 -5.07
CA GLY A 133 8.93 -18.26 -6.14
C GLY A 133 9.22 -16.76 -6.24
N THR A 134 8.65 -15.93 -5.37
CA THR A 134 8.99 -14.51 -5.28
C THR A 134 10.43 -14.32 -4.78
N ASP A 135 11.25 -13.57 -5.52
CA ASP A 135 12.56 -13.12 -5.06
C ASP A 135 12.40 -11.98 -4.04
N LEU A 136 12.55 -12.29 -2.75
CA LEU A 136 12.38 -11.33 -1.67
C LEU A 136 13.49 -10.27 -1.63
N HIS A 137 14.71 -10.58 -2.06
CA HIS A 137 15.79 -9.58 -2.08
C HIS A 137 15.55 -8.53 -3.16
N ALA A 138 15.16 -8.98 -4.35
CA ALA A 138 14.80 -8.08 -5.44
C ALA A 138 13.57 -7.24 -5.05
N TRP A 139 12.54 -7.86 -4.47
CA TRP A 139 11.34 -7.14 -4.06
C TRP A 139 11.61 -6.14 -2.93
N ALA A 140 12.42 -6.49 -1.93
CA ALA A 140 12.85 -5.55 -0.88
C ALA A 140 13.55 -4.32 -1.47
N THR A 141 14.40 -4.51 -2.49
CA THR A 141 15.08 -3.42 -3.19
C THR A 141 14.10 -2.51 -3.94
N GLU A 142 13.06 -3.08 -4.55
CA GLU A 142 11.98 -2.31 -5.19
C GLU A 142 11.15 -1.53 -4.16
N LEU A 143 10.73 -2.18 -3.08
CA LEU A 143 9.94 -1.53 -2.03
C LEU A 143 10.71 -0.41 -1.34
N THR A 144 12.02 -0.54 -1.16
CA THR A 144 12.88 0.54 -0.65
C THR A 144 12.83 1.79 -1.54
N LYS A 145 12.76 1.61 -2.87
CA LYS A 145 12.64 2.73 -3.82
C LYS A 145 11.22 3.31 -3.84
N THR A 146 10.21 2.45 -3.70
CA THR A 146 8.79 2.84 -3.69
C THR A 146 8.42 3.58 -2.41
N PHE A 147 9.00 3.21 -1.28
CA PHE A 147 8.71 3.77 0.04
C PHE A 147 9.97 4.39 0.67
N PRO A 148 10.48 5.51 0.15
CA PRO A 148 11.73 6.12 0.62
C PRO A 148 11.65 6.68 2.05
N SER A 149 10.44 6.81 2.62
CA SER A 149 10.22 7.21 4.00
C SER A 149 10.23 6.04 4.99
N ALA A 150 10.21 4.79 4.51
CA ALA A 150 10.36 3.63 5.38
C ALA A 150 11.73 3.66 6.06
N THR A 151 11.73 3.35 7.36
CA THR A 151 12.97 3.27 8.15
C THR A 151 13.83 2.10 7.67
N SER A 152 13.19 0.99 7.30
CA SER A 152 13.87 -0.10 6.61
C SER A 152 12.88 -1.00 5.87
N VAL A 153 13.40 -1.73 4.89
CA VAL A 153 12.73 -2.87 4.25
C VAL A 153 13.69 -4.04 4.30
N ARG A 154 13.31 -5.13 4.96
CA ARG A 154 14.19 -6.28 5.17
C ARG A 154 13.53 -7.57 4.70
N PRO A 155 14.20 -8.39 3.88
CA PRO A 155 13.80 -9.77 3.70
C PRO A 155 14.20 -10.60 4.92
N LEU A 156 13.28 -11.43 5.39
CA LEU A 156 13.50 -12.47 6.39
C LEU A 156 13.25 -13.82 5.71
N ILE A 157 14.33 -14.42 5.20
CA ILE A 157 14.30 -15.71 4.51
C ILE A 157 14.78 -16.78 5.47
N ARG A 158 13.91 -17.75 5.78
CA ARG A 158 14.17 -18.72 6.84
C ARG A 158 15.41 -19.58 6.54
N ALA A 159 15.57 -20.01 5.29
CA ALA A 159 16.70 -20.82 4.85
C ALA A 159 18.06 -20.09 5.01
N GLU A 160 18.06 -18.75 5.06
CA GLU A 160 19.27 -17.96 5.27
C GLU A 160 19.59 -17.79 6.77
N VAL A 161 18.58 -17.77 7.64
CA VAL A 161 18.73 -17.50 9.08
C VAL A 161 18.87 -18.77 9.91
N GLU A 162 18.18 -19.84 9.53
CA GLU A 162 18.16 -21.13 10.25
C GLU A 162 19.53 -21.73 10.53
N PRO A 163 20.48 -21.79 9.56
CA PRO A 163 21.80 -22.37 9.82
C PRO A 163 22.56 -21.64 10.94
N ALA A 164 22.47 -20.30 10.97
CA ALA A 164 23.11 -19.48 11.99
C ALA A 164 22.45 -19.67 13.37
N MET A 165 21.11 -19.77 13.40
CA MET A 165 20.38 -20.06 14.64
C MET A 165 20.70 -21.47 15.16
N ALA A 166 20.69 -22.48 14.29
CA ALA A 166 21.02 -23.85 14.63
C ALA A 166 22.44 -23.98 15.20
N ALA A 167 23.41 -23.28 14.60
CA ALA A 167 24.79 -23.26 15.07
C ALA A 167 24.94 -22.62 16.46
N ARG A 168 24.10 -21.62 16.78
CA ARG A 168 24.21 -20.86 18.04
C ARG A 168 23.37 -21.44 19.18
N TYR A 169 22.21 -22.01 18.87
CA TYR A 169 21.20 -22.40 19.86
C TYR A 169 20.77 -23.87 19.76
N GLY A 170 21.34 -24.63 18.82
CA GLY A 170 20.91 -26.00 18.53
C GLY A 170 19.63 -26.06 17.69
N THR A 171 19.16 -27.28 17.41
CA THR A 171 17.98 -27.53 16.56
C THR A 171 16.72 -27.89 17.34
N GLU A 172 16.82 -28.07 18.67
CA GLU A 172 15.75 -28.59 19.52
C GLU A 172 14.49 -27.69 19.56
N GLY A 173 14.60 -26.43 19.13
CA GLY A 173 13.48 -25.49 18.97
C GLY A 173 13.07 -25.17 17.51
N LEU A 174 13.74 -25.75 16.50
CA LEU A 174 13.43 -25.48 15.10
C LEU A 174 12.22 -26.32 14.66
N ARG A 175 11.04 -25.69 14.71
CA ARG A 175 9.80 -26.28 14.21
C ARG A 175 9.60 -25.90 12.73
N PRO A 176 9.25 -26.84 11.85
CA PRO A 176 8.88 -26.53 10.46
C PRO A 176 7.73 -25.51 10.39
N CYS A 177 7.83 -24.55 9.48
CA CYS A 177 6.75 -23.62 9.22
C CYS A 177 5.62 -24.35 8.44
N PRO A 178 4.36 -24.34 8.93
CA PRO A 178 3.25 -24.97 8.23
C PRO A 178 2.94 -24.24 6.90
N PRO A 179 2.20 -24.89 5.97
CA PRO A 179 1.85 -24.29 4.68
C PRO A 179 1.06 -22.98 4.76
N SER A 180 0.37 -22.73 5.89
CA SER A 180 -0.31 -21.46 6.16
C SER A 180 0.64 -20.27 6.26
N GLY A 181 1.92 -20.52 6.55
CA GLY A 181 2.95 -19.52 6.82
C GLY A 181 2.94 -18.97 8.25
N GLU A 182 2.11 -19.54 9.13
CA GLU A 182 1.90 -19.08 10.50
C GLU A 182 1.87 -20.25 11.48
N TRP A 183 2.56 -20.11 12.62
CA TRP A 183 2.51 -21.12 13.69
C TRP A 183 1.20 -21.13 14.46
N ASN A 184 0.59 -19.95 14.66
CA ASN A 184 -0.73 -19.77 15.23
C ASN A 184 -1.47 -18.78 14.34
N GLY A 185 -2.63 -19.17 13.81
CA GLY A 185 -3.49 -18.39 12.92
C GLY A 185 -4.89 -18.97 12.85
#